data_AF-A0A657ANB3-F1
#
_entry.id   AF-A0A657ANB3-F1
#
_cell.length_a   1.000
_cell.length_b   1.000
_cell.length_c   1.000
_cell.angle_alpha   90.00
_cell.angle_beta   90.00
_cell.angle_gamma   90.00
#
_symmetry.space_group_name_H-M   'P 1'
#
loop_
_entity.id
_entity.type
_entity.pdbx_description
1 polymer ?
#
loop_
_entity_poly.entity_id
_entity_poly.type
_entity_poly.pdbx_seq_one_letter_code
_entity_poly.pdbx_strand_id
1 'polypeptide(L)'
;MIDTPSYLQDAKDLLGKDGFASGDVWYHGTSSALVTSINGAGLKRSGDKVMNQAAKKTMATIGNNYTETHDPVFLTQSKELAFYWAQQAVRSRSVRVEGDESPVVYEVKLPGDLLSKVRPDVGAASLLMVKEGEHYMAFLAALYQDNEAGALDINLMKADRNEYLNKLGMAYIDQDISPGYVKLLSEG
;
A
#
# COMPACT_ATOMS: atom_id res chain seq x y z
N MET A 1 -15.04 0.22 -11.07
CA MET A 1 -14.63 1.59 -10.74
C MET A 1 -14.40 1.62 -9.25
N ILE A 2 -13.23 2.06 -8.79
CA ILE A 2 -12.99 2.25 -7.36
C ILE A 2 -13.62 3.58 -7.00
N ASP A 3 -14.54 3.55 -6.04
CA ASP A 3 -15.16 4.76 -5.52
C ASP A 3 -14.26 5.30 -4.39
N THR A 4 -13.19 6.00 -4.79
CA THR A 4 -12.27 6.65 -3.84
C THR A 4 -12.99 7.84 -3.20
N PRO A 5 -13.07 7.94 -1.86
CA PRO A 5 -13.61 9.11 -1.18
C PRO A 5 -12.94 10.41 -1.62
N SER A 6 -13.72 11.46 -1.83
CA SER A 6 -13.25 12.75 -2.38
C SER A 6 -12.05 13.35 -1.63
N TYR A 7 -12.02 13.24 -0.30
CA TYR A 7 -10.91 13.74 0.53
C TYR A 7 -9.58 12.95 0.34
N LEU A 8 -9.65 11.77 -0.28
CA LEU A 8 -8.50 10.93 -0.61
C LEU A 8 -8.10 11.04 -2.09
N GLN A 9 -8.90 11.66 -2.96
CA GLN A 9 -8.60 11.87 -4.38
C GLN A 9 -7.55 12.98 -4.57
N ASP A 10 -6.26 12.61 -4.50
CA ASP A 10 -5.12 13.53 -4.66
C ASP A 10 -4.31 13.32 -5.94
N ALA A 11 -4.68 12.34 -6.78
CA ALA A 11 -3.98 12.09 -8.03
C ALA A 11 -3.97 13.32 -8.95
N LYS A 12 -5.06 14.09 -9.01
CA LYS A 12 -5.16 15.32 -9.82
C LYS A 12 -4.09 16.38 -9.50
N ASP A 13 -3.57 16.37 -8.27
CA ASP A 13 -2.59 17.34 -7.80
C ASP A 13 -1.16 16.76 -7.85
N LEU A 14 -1.02 15.42 -7.87
CA LEU A 14 0.26 14.71 -7.73
C LEU A 14 0.73 13.98 -8.98
N LEU A 15 -0.18 13.60 -9.88
CA LEU A 15 0.09 12.76 -11.04
C LEU A 15 0.28 13.62 -12.29
N GLY A 16 1.47 13.54 -12.87
CA GLY A 16 1.80 14.12 -14.17
C GLY A 16 2.27 13.08 -15.17
N LYS A 17 2.74 13.54 -16.33
CA LYS A 17 3.26 12.68 -17.41
C LYS A 17 4.46 11.81 -16.99
N ASP A 18 5.25 12.29 -16.04
CA ASP A 18 6.40 11.57 -15.48
C ASP A 18 6.03 10.66 -14.29
N GLY A 19 4.73 10.60 -13.95
CA GLY A 19 4.19 9.85 -12.82
C GLY A 19 3.90 10.70 -11.59
N PHE A 20 3.80 10.06 -10.44
CA PHE A 20 3.54 10.65 -9.14
C PHE A 20 4.76 11.43 -8.62
N ALA A 21 4.54 12.69 -8.24
CA ALA A 21 5.54 13.48 -7.55
C ALA A 21 5.88 12.88 -6.17
N SER A 22 7.16 12.93 -5.78
CA SER A 22 7.61 12.50 -4.46
C SER A 22 7.72 13.68 -3.51
N GLY A 23 7.28 13.48 -2.27
CA GLY A 23 7.37 14.46 -1.17
C GLY A 23 7.96 13.85 0.10
N ASP A 24 7.79 14.56 1.21
CA ASP A 24 8.16 14.11 2.56
C ASP A 24 7.01 13.42 3.32
N VAL A 25 5.80 13.44 2.73
CA VAL A 25 4.60 12.77 3.24
C VAL A 25 4.33 11.50 2.44
N TRP A 26 4.07 10.41 3.16
CA TRP A 26 3.72 9.11 2.60
C TRP A 26 2.37 8.65 3.12
N TYR A 27 1.80 7.65 2.47
CA TYR A 27 0.51 7.09 2.87
C TYR A 27 0.56 5.56 2.93
N HIS A 28 -0.22 5.02 3.87
CA HIS A 28 -0.39 3.58 4.07
C HIS A 28 -1.88 3.24 4.14
N GLY A 29 -2.33 2.36 3.26
CA GLY A 29 -3.69 1.86 3.24
C GLY A 29 -3.84 0.55 3.98
N THR A 30 -4.90 0.42 4.78
CA THR A 30 -5.15 -0.81 5.55
C THR A 30 -6.62 -0.96 5.94
N SER A 31 -6.93 -2.00 6.72
CA SER A 31 -8.28 -2.23 7.25
C SER A 31 -8.52 -1.46 8.55
N SER A 32 -9.74 -0.94 8.71
CA SER A 32 -10.25 -0.36 9.97
C SER A 32 -10.07 -1.26 11.19
N ALA A 33 -10.08 -2.58 11.03
CA ALA A 33 -9.83 -3.53 12.12
C ALA A 33 -8.44 -3.39 12.75
N LEU A 34 -7.47 -2.80 12.03
CA LEU A 34 -6.10 -2.61 12.50
C LEU A 34 -5.89 -1.25 13.17
N VAL A 35 -6.88 -0.35 13.16
CA VAL A 35 -6.75 1.03 13.67
C VAL A 35 -6.29 1.08 15.12
N THR A 36 -6.92 0.32 16.01
CA THR A 36 -6.53 0.28 17.43
C THR A 36 -5.08 -0.16 17.61
N SER A 37 -4.64 -1.16 16.84
CA SER A 37 -3.27 -1.66 16.93
C SER A 37 -2.24 -0.67 16.40
N ILE A 38 -2.55 0.03 15.31
CA ILE A 38 -1.67 1.02 14.68
C ILE A 38 -1.57 2.28 15.55
N ASN A 39 -2.68 2.74 16.13
CA ASN A 39 -2.66 3.89 17.05
C ASN A 39 -1.83 3.59 18.32
N GLY A 40 -1.83 2.34 18.80
CA GLY A 40 -1.07 1.96 19.99
C GLY A 40 0.41 1.65 19.72
N ALA A 41 0.72 0.96 18.61
CA ALA A 41 2.05 0.40 18.35
C ALA A 41 2.73 0.94 17.08
N GLY A 42 2.02 1.72 16.27
CA GLY A 42 2.46 2.17 14.96
C GLY A 42 2.37 1.08 13.89
N LEU A 43 2.99 1.32 12.73
CA LEU A 43 3.05 0.34 11.64
C LEU A 43 4.20 -0.63 11.88
N LYS A 44 3.90 -1.92 11.83
CA LYS A 44 4.84 -2.99 12.15
C LYS A 44 5.13 -3.84 10.92
N ARG A 45 6.40 -4.21 10.74
CA ARG A 45 6.83 -5.18 9.70
C ARG A 45 6.29 -6.59 9.94
N SER A 46 5.86 -6.90 11.16
CA SER A 46 5.10 -8.13 11.40
C SER A 46 3.75 -8.13 10.70
N GLY A 47 3.27 -6.98 10.20
CA GLY A 47 1.99 -6.85 9.52
C GLY A 47 0.81 -7.26 10.39
N ASP A 48 -0.19 -7.82 9.74
CA ASP A 48 -1.44 -8.24 10.33
C ASP A 48 -1.32 -9.59 11.05
N LYS A 49 -1.27 -9.52 12.40
CA LYS A 49 -1.13 -10.71 13.25
C LYS A 49 -2.25 -11.73 13.06
N VAL A 50 -3.48 -11.29 12.79
CA VAL A 50 -4.63 -12.20 12.61
C VAL A 50 -4.43 -12.99 11.31
N MET A 51 -4.03 -12.32 10.24
CA MET A 51 -3.76 -12.95 8.95
C MET A 51 -2.57 -13.90 9.00
N ASN A 52 -1.49 -13.52 9.69
CA ASN A 52 -0.32 -14.38 9.89
C ASN A 52 -0.69 -15.65 10.68
N GLN A 53 -1.48 -15.51 11.75
CA GLN A 53 -1.97 -16.66 12.52
C GLN A 53 -2.86 -17.57 11.69
N ALA A 54 -3.74 -17.01 10.85
CA ALA A 54 -4.58 -17.80 9.94
C ALA A 54 -3.71 -18.55 8.92
N ALA A 55 -2.70 -17.90 8.32
CA ALA A 55 -1.77 -18.54 7.41
C ALA A 55 -0.99 -19.69 8.07
N LYS A 56 -0.47 -19.44 9.28
CA LYS A 56 0.24 -20.44 10.08
C LYS A 56 -0.63 -21.66 10.38
N LYS A 57 -1.91 -21.45 10.77
CA LYS A 57 -2.87 -22.54 11.00
C LYS A 57 -3.12 -23.35 9.73
N THR A 58 -3.35 -22.70 8.59
CA THR A 58 -3.57 -23.39 7.31
C THR A 58 -2.38 -24.25 6.91
N MET A 59 -1.15 -23.73 7.04
CA MET A 59 0.07 -24.48 6.72
C MET A 59 0.27 -25.69 7.65
N ALA A 60 0.00 -25.51 8.95
CA ALA A 60 0.05 -26.61 9.90
C ALA A 60 -0.95 -27.73 9.56
N THR A 61 -2.17 -27.38 9.13
CA THR A 61 -3.21 -28.35 8.72
C THR A 61 -2.77 -29.21 7.53
N ILE A 62 -2.01 -28.64 6.58
CA ILE A 62 -1.51 -29.38 5.41
C ILE A 62 -0.15 -30.07 5.65
N GLY A 63 0.33 -30.11 6.90
CA GLY A 63 1.57 -30.78 7.28
C GLY A 63 2.85 -30.07 6.82
N ASN A 64 2.78 -28.76 6.53
CA ASN A 64 3.93 -27.97 6.10
C ASN A 64 4.39 -26.99 7.18
N ASN A 65 5.66 -26.60 7.13
CA ASN A 65 6.23 -25.62 8.05
C ASN A 65 5.92 -24.19 7.56
N TYR A 66 5.30 -23.39 8.42
CA TYR A 66 5.15 -21.96 8.19
C TYR A 66 6.43 -21.23 8.58
N THR A 67 7.07 -20.58 7.61
CA THR A 67 8.14 -19.60 7.89
C THR A 67 7.50 -18.23 7.98
N GLU A 68 7.63 -17.57 9.13
CA GLU A 68 7.13 -16.22 9.30
C GLU A 68 8.00 -15.26 8.48
N THR A 69 7.39 -14.61 7.48
CA THR A 69 8.03 -13.56 6.70
C THR A 69 7.73 -12.22 7.36
N HIS A 70 8.77 -11.40 7.51
CA HIS A 70 8.63 -10.02 7.95
C HIS A 70 8.64 -9.14 6.72
N ASP A 71 7.44 -8.76 6.27
CA ASP A 71 7.29 -7.84 5.15
C ASP A 71 7.66 -6.42 5.59
N PRO A 72 8.19 -5.59 4.69
CA PRO A 72 8.42 -4.19 5.02
C PRO A 72 7.10 -3.44 5.22
N VAL A 73 7.17 -2.21 5.74
CA VAL A 73 5.99 -1.32 5.72
C VAL A 73 5.90 -0.69 4.33
N PHE A 74 4.87 -1.06 3.58
CA PHE A 74 4.59 -0.51 2.26
C PHE A 74 3.98 0.89 2.36
N LEU A 75 4.45 1.77 1.48
CA LEU A 75 4.13 3.19 1.43
C LEU A 75 3.90 3.63 -0.01
N THR A 76 3.16 4.71 -0.17
CA THR A 76 2.93 5.35 -1.48
C THR A 76 2.82 6.86 -1.32
N GLN A 77 3.09 7.61 -2.39
CA GLN A 77 3.03 9.07 -2.41
C GLN A 77 1.60 9.63 -2.42
N SER A 78 0.59 8.80 -2.76
CA SER A 78 -0.79 9.24 -2.97
C SER A 78 -1.76 8.56 -1.99
N LYS A 79 -2.68 9.36 -1.42
CA LYS A 79 -3.80 8.87 -0.61
C LYS A 79 -4.71 7.94 -1.42
N GLU A 80 -4.92 8.25 -2.69
CA GLU A 80 -5.76 7.47 -3.59
C GLU A 80 -5.14 6.09 -3.89
N LEU A 81 -3.84 6.03 -4.12
CA LEU A 81 -3.12 4.76 -4.22
C LEU A 81 -3.15 3.99 -2.89
N ALA A 82 -2.99 4.67 -1.77
CA ALA A 82 -3.10 4.02 -0.47
C ALA A 82 -4.51 3.44 -0.26
N PHE A 83 -5.56 4.16 -0.68
CA PHE A 83 -6.93 3.68 -0.58
C PHE A 83 -7.19 2.42 -1.42
N TYR A 84 -6.60 2.32 -2.63
CA TYR A 84 -6.62 1.07 -3.40
C TYR A 84 -6.10 -0.12 -2.56
N TRP A 85 -4.93 0.05 -1.93
CA TRP A 85 -4.33 -1.00 -1.11
C TRP A 85 -5.14 -1.29 0.16
N ALA A 86 -5.78 -0.27 0.74
CA ALA A 86 -6.71 -0.46 1.86
C ALA A 86 -7.89 -1.36 1.48
N GLN A 87 -8.44 -1.19 0.26
CA GLN A 87 -9.50 -2.07 -0.24
C GLN A 87 -9.00 -3.51 -0.45
N GLN A 88 -7.78 -3.69 -0.97
CA GLN A 88 -7.18 -5.03 -1.10
C GLN A 88 -6.93 -5.68 0.26
N ALA A 89 -6.54 -4.90 1.28
CA ALA A 89 -6.38 -5.38 2.64
C ALA A 89 -7.71 -5.88 3.23
N VAL A 90 -8.78 -5.08 3.11
CA VAL A 90 -10.14 -5.47 3.54
C VAL A 90 -10.62 -6.73 2.81
N ARG A 91 -10.47 -6.78 1.49
CA ARG A 91 -10.84 -7.95 0.67
C ARG A 91 -10.04 -9.20 1.06
N SER A 92 -8.75 -9.05 1.36
CA SER A 92 -7.91 -10.17 1.78
C SER A 92 -8.28 -10.66 3.17
N ARG A 93 -8.73 -9.77 4.06
CA ARG A 93 -9.19 -10.14 5.40
C ARG A 93 -10.56 -10.80 5.39
N SER A 94 -11.49 -10.35 4.55
CA SER A 94 -12.87 -10.87 4.52
C SER A 94 -12.97 -12.36 4.15
N VAL A 95 -11.96 -12.93 3.49
CA VAL A 95 -11.90 -14.37 3.21
C VAL A 95 -11.49 -15.23 4.42
N ARG A 96 -11.02 -14.61 5.52
CA ARG A 96 -10.47 -15.30 6.72
C ARG A 96 -11.02 -14.78 8.05
N VAL A 97 -11.61 -13.59 8.06
CA VAL A 97 -12.09 -12.89 9.24
C VAL A 97 -13.51 -12.44 8.99
N GLU A 98 -14.43 -12.84 9.87
CA GLU A 98 -15.79 -12.32 9.86
C GLU A 98 -15.82 -10.91 10.46
N GLY A 99 -16.56 -10.00 9.83
CA GLY A 99 -16.76 -8.64 10.31
C GLY A 99 -16.91 -7.63 9.19
N ASP A 100 -17.56 -6.51 9.51
CA ASP A 100 -17.70 -5.37 8.61
C ASP A 100 -16.49 -4.44 8.78
N GLU A 101 -15.52 -4.62 7.90
CA GLU A 101 -14.31 -3.80 7.86
C GLU A 101 -14.37 -2.80 6.70
N SER A 102 -14.04 -1.55 6.98
CA SER A 102 -13.87 -0.51 5.96
C SER A 102 -12.38 -0.23 5.65
N PRO A 103 -12.06 0.20 4.42
CA PRO A 103 -10.72 0.66 4.05
C PRO A 103 -10.41 1.99 4.74
N VAL A 104 -9.20 2.12 5.28
CA VAL A 104 -8.70 3.33 5.94
C VAL A 104 -7.31 3.69 5.45
N VAL A 105 -6.96 4.98 5.47
CA VAL A 105 -5.66 5.51 5.04
C VAL A 105 -4.99 6.24 6.19
N TYR A 106 -3.71 5.95 6.40
CA TYR A 106 -2.83 6.68 7.29
C TYR A 106 -1.92 7.61 6.49
N GLU A 107 -1.78 8.85 6.94
CA GLU A 107 -0.64 9.71 6.63
C GLU A 107 0.56 9.27 7.47
N VAL A 108 1.74 9.26 6.86
CA VAL A 108 3.02 8.88 7.46
C VAL A 108 4.02 10.02 7.25
N LYS A 109 4.45 10.64 8.34
CA LYS A 109 5.43 11.75 8.35
C LYS A 109 6.66 11.32 9.12
N LEU A 110 7.74 11.05 8.39
CA LEU A 110 8.97 10.51 8.94
C LEU A 110 10.00 11.62 9.20
N PRO A 111 10.79 11.53 10.29
CA PRO A 111 11.99 12.36 10.44
C PRO A 111 13.02 12.02 9.37
N GLY A 112 13.93 12.94 9.06
CA GLY A 112 14.86 12.82 7.93
C GLY A 112 15.71 11.53 7.90
N ASP A 113 16.08 11.01 9.07
CA ASP A 113 16.84 9.76 9.20
C ASP A 113 16.01 8.50 8.83
N LEU A 114 14.70 8.52 9.08
CA LEU A 114 13.77 7.47 8.65
C LEU A 114 13.29 7.68 7.21
N LEU A 115 13.02 8.93 6.82
CA LEU A 115 12.60 9.27 5.46
C LEU A 115 13.64 8.82 4.42
N SER A 116 14.93 9.02 4.71
CA SER A 116 16.02 8.58 3.83
C SER A 116 16.11 7.05 3.64
N LYS A 117 15.35 6.26 4.43
CA LYS A 117 15.29 4.80 4.33
C LYS A 117 14.11 4.30 3.51
N VAL A 118 13.20 5.17 3.06
CA VAL A 118 12.14 4.80 2.12
C VAL A 118 12.77 4.48 0.77
N ARG A 119 12.41 3.34 0.19
CA ARG A 119 12.97 2.84 -1.07
C ARG A 119 11.86 2.49 -2.04
N PRO A 120 12.11 2.62 -3.36
CA PRO A 120 11.20 2.05 -4.35
C PRO A 120 11.06 0.54 -4.19
N ASP A 121 9.84 0.04 -4.32
CA ASP A 121 9.53 -1.39 -4.26
C ASP A 121 9.62 -2.05 -5.64
N VAL A 122 10.83 -2.46 -6.02
CA VAL A 122 11.04 -3.28 -7.23
C VAL A 122 10.56 -4.72 -7.05
N GLY A 123 10.40 -5.19 -5.80
CA GLY A 123 9.91 -6.53 -5.48
C GLY A 123 8.45 -6.74 -5.90
N ALA A 124 7.70 -5.64 -6.02
CA ALA A 124 6.36 -5.63 -6.57
C ALA A 124 6.25 -6.21 -7.99
N ALA A 125 7.33 -6.28 -8.76
CA ALA A 125 7.32 -6.82 -10.12
C ALA A 125 6.62 -8.19 -10.21
N SER A 126 6.88 -9.10 -9.27
CA SER A 126 6.25 -10.43 -9.26
C SER A 126 4.75 -10.37 -8.94
N LEU A 127 4.32 -9.43 -8.10
CA LEU A 127 2.90 -9.18 -7.83
C LEU A 127 2.19 -8.65 -9.08
N LEU A 128 2.86 -7.80 -9.85
CA LEU A 128 2.29 -7.18 -11.05
C LEU A 128 2.14 -8.16 -12.23
N MET A 129 2.82 -9.31 -12.18
CA MET A 129 2.77 -10.36 -13.20
C MET A 129 1.69 -11.42 -12.95
N VAL A 130 0.94 -11.31 -11.85
CA VAL A 130 -0.22 -12.18 -11.56
C VAL A 130 -1.53 -11.40 -11.74
N LYS A 131 -2.65 -12.11 -11.70
CA LYS A 131 -3.99 -11.54 -11.95
C LYS A 131 -4.33 -10.35 -11.03
N GLU A 132 -3.90 -10.39 -9.78
CA GLU A 132 -4.04 -9.29 -8.83
C GLU A 132 -3.29 -8.04 -9.30
N GLY A 133 -2.11 -8.24 -9.88
CA GLY A 133 -1.31 -7.21 -10.54
C GLY A 133 -2.01 -6.55 -11.72
N GLU A 134 -2.69 -7.33 -12.56
CA GLU A 134 -3.45 -6.80 -13.70
C GLU A 134 -4.53 -5.80 -13.25
N HIS A 135 -5.21 -6.06 -12.13
CA HIS A 135 -6.19 -5.13 -11.60
C HIS A 135 -5.56 -3.82 -11.13
N TYR A 136 -4.37 -3.88 -10.53
CA TYR A 136 -3.66 -2.66 -10.12
C TYR A 136 -3.19 -1.86 -11.33
N MET A 137 -2.65 -2.53 -12.35
CA MET A 137 -2.24 -1.88 -13.60
C MET A 137 -3.42 -1.24 -14.34
N ALA A 138 -4.58 -1.91 -14.36
CA ALA A 138 -5.81 -1.35 -14.92
C ALA A 138 -6.31 -0.14 -14.13
N PHE A 139 -6.25 -0.19 -12.81
CA PHE A 139 -6.57 0.94 -11.94
C PHE A 139 -5.65 2.14 -12.21
N LEU A 140 -4.32 1.92 -12.26
CA LEU A 140 -3.37 2.98 -12.58
C LEU A 140 -3.59 3.54 -13.99
N ALA A 141 -3.81 2.69 -14.99
CA ALA A 141 -4.07 3.16 -16.36
C ALA A 141 -5.30 4.07 -16.43
N ALA A 142 -6.39 3.70 -15.73
CA ALA A 142 -7.57 4.55 -15.61
C ALA A 142 -7.25 5.86 -14.88
N LEU A 143 -6.50 5.80 -13.79
CA LEU A 143 -6.10 6.98 -13.01
C LEU A 143 -5.25 7.96 -13.84
N TYR A 144 -4.33 7.47 -14.67
CA TYR A 144 -3.57 8.29 -15.61
C TYR A 144 -4.46 8.94 -16.66
N GLN A 145 -5.42 8.19 -17.20
CA GLN A 145 -6.38 8.71 -18.18
C GLN A 145 -7.28 9.79 -17.58
N ASP A 146 -7.85 9.54 -16.39
CA ASP A 146 -8.79 10.43 -15.71
C ASP A 146 -8.13 11.76 -15.27
N ASN A 147 -6.80 11.76 -15.11
CA ASN A 147 -6.01 12.94 -14.73
C ASN A 147 -5.23 13.55 -15.91
N GLU A 148 -5.54 13.17 -17.15
CA GLU A 148 -4.88 13.68 -18.38
C GLU A 148 -3.34 13.53 -18.37
N ALA A 149 -2.82 12.56 -17.60
CA ALA A 149 -1.40 12.30 -17.41
C ALA A 149 -0.78 11.48 -18.57
N GLY A 150 -1.58 11.12 -19.57
CA GLY A 150 -1.18 10.28 -20.70
C GLY A 150 -1.44 8.80 -20.45
N ALA A 151 -0.77 7.93 -21.20
CA ALA A 151 -0.85 6.49 -20.98
C ALA A 151 0.22 6.05 -19.98
N LEU A 152 -0.12 5.11 -19.10
CA LEU A 152 0.86 4.43 -18.26
C LEU A 152 1.79 3.59 -19.15
N ASP A 153 2.99 4.10 -19.42
CA ASP A 153 4.02 3.41 -20.20
C ASP A 153 5.12 2.92 -19.27
N ILE A 154 5.13 1.61 -19.01
CA ILE A 154 6.18 0.97 -18.20
C ILE A 154 6.43 -0.45 -18.70
N ASN A 155 7.70 -0.78 -18.85
CA ASN A 155 8.14 -2.15 -19.11
C ASN A 155 8.61 -2.78 -17.81
N LEU A 156 7.75 -3.53 -17.11
CA LEU A 156 8.06 -4.13 -15.80
C LEU A 156 9.33 -5.02 -15.80
N MET A 157 9.76 -5.56 -16.95
CA MET A 157 10.97 -6.38 -17.03
C MET A 157 12.26 -5.55 -17.14
N LYS A 158 12.15 -4.28 -17.53
CA LYS A 158 13.28 -3.38 -17.80
C LYS A 158 13.24 -2.10 -16.97
N ALA A 159 12.15 -1.87 -16.25
CA ALA A 159 11.90 -0.66 -15.51
C ALA A 159 12.97 -0.47 -14.44
N ASP A 160 13.48 0.75 -14.34
CA ASP A 160 14.37 1.08 -13.24
C ASP A 160 13.58 1.27 -11.93
N ARG A 161 14.31 1.30 -10.81
CA ARG A 161 13.69 1.44 -9.48
C ARG A 161 12.85 2.71 -9.34
N ASN A 162 13.24 3.81 -9.96
CA ASN A 162 12.50 5.07 -9.86
C ASN A 162 11.22 5.00 -10.70
N GLU A 163 11.16 4.20 -11.75
CA GLU A 163 9.90 3.96 -12.47
C GLU A 163 8.87 3.22 -11.59
N TYR A 164 9.27 2.27 -10.76
CA TYR A 164 8.36 1.65 -9.77
C TYR A 164 7.82 2.67 -8.78
N LEU A 165 8.68 3.58 -8.30
CA LEU A 165 8.25 4.64 -7.39
C LEU A 165 7.35 5.66 -8.09
N ASN A 166 7.84 6.26 -9.17
CA ASN A 166 7.19 7.41 -9.80
C ASN A 166 5.98 6.96 -10.61
N LYS A 167 6.06 5.88 -11.39
CA LYS A 167 4.94 5.49 -12.26
C LYS A 167 3.88 4.69 -11.53
N LEU A 168 4.31 3.84 -10.59
CA LEU A 168 3.43 2.90 -9.90
C LEU A 168 3.16 3.25 -8.44
N GLY A 169 3.80 4.27 -7.88
CA GLY A 169 3.61 4.66 -6.48
C GLY A 169 4.00 3.58 -5.47
N MET A 170 4.97 2.71 -5.82
CA MET A 170 5.33 1.57 -4.99
C MET A 170 6.62 1.85 -4.23
N ALA A 171 6.51 2.00 -2.92
CA ALA A 171 7.63 2.23 -2.02
C ALA A 171 7.48 1.39 -0.74
N TYR A 172 8.58 1.24 -0.02
CA TYR A 172 8.57 0.59 1.28
C TYR A 172 9.65 1.16 2.20
N ILE A 173 9.50 0.91 3.49
CA ILE A 173 10.55 1.07 4.48
C ILE A 173 10.73 -0.24 5.25
N ASP A 174 11.98 -0.72 5.31
CA ASP A 174 12.33 -1.91 6.08
C ASP A 174 12.60 -1.57 7.57
N GLN A 175 11.65 -0.87 8.18
CA GLN A 175 11.64 -0.52 9.59
C GLN A 175 10.19 -0.47 10.10
N ASP A 176 10.02 -0.72 11.39
CA ASP A 176 8.78 -0.34 12.07
C ASP A 176 8.67 1.20 12.12
N ILE A 177 7.44 1.71 12.03
CA ILE A 177 7.13 3.14 12.15
C ILE A 177 6.39 3.36 13.47
N SER A 178 6.94 4.24 14.32
CA SER A 178 6.34 4.60 15.61
C SER A 178 4.96 5.25 15.45
N PRO A 179 4.02 5.07 16.41
CA PRO A 179 2.70 5.69 16.35
C PRO A 179 2.76 7.23 16.26
N GLY A 180 3.82 7.86 16.78
CA GLY A 180 4.01 9.32 16.68
C GLY A 180 4.24 9.85 15.26
N TYR A 181 4.47 8.98 14.28
CA TYR A 181 4.71 9.32 12.88
C TYR A 181 3.56 8.93 11.95
N VAL A 182 2.46 8.41 12.49
CA VAL A 182 1.30 7.99 11.70
C VAL A 182 0.05 8.72 12.17
N LYS A 183 -0.79 9.13 11.22
CA LYS A 183 -2.04 9.83 11.50
C LYS A 183 -3.14 9.24 10.63
N LEU A 184 -4.19 8.71 11.26
CA LEU A 184 -5.39 8.27 10.54
C LEU A 184 -6.02 9.47 9.83
N LEU A 185 -6.28 9.33 8.54
CA LEU A 185 -7.06 10.31 7.78
C LEU A 185 -8.55 10.04 7.96
N SER A 186 -9.32 11.12 8.04
CA SER A 186 -10.78 11.09 8.10
C SER A 186 -11.33 12.20 7.20
N GLU A 187 -12.60 12.06 6.83
CA GLU A 187 -13.36 13.18 6.27
C GLU A 187 -13.35 14.35 7.28
N GLY A 188 -13.17 15.57 6.76
CA GLY A 188 -13.04 16.80 7.54
C GLY A 188 -14.36 17.51 7.77
#